data_AF-A0A7X6Z8I7-F1
#
_entry.id   AF-A0A7X6Z8I7-F1
#
_cell.length_a   1.000
_cell.length_b   1.000
_cell.length_c   1.000
_cell.angle_alpha   90.00
_cell.angle_beta   90.00
_cell.angle_gamma   90.00
#
_symmetry.space_group_name_H-M   'P 1'
#
loop_
_entity.id
_entity.type
_entity.pdbx_description
1 polymer ?
#
loop_
_entity_poly.entity_id
_entity_poly.type
_entity_poly.pdbx_seq_one_letter_code
_entity_poly.pdbx_strand_id
1 'polypeptide(L)'
;ISHLYSAWHYVKNIKNPKETENWELVWISNRVAKRESRRFRGDTVLTQQDVESGRIFDDAVAYGGFAVDVHHPKPENPHYVRINYISIPPVYTIPYRSLYSREISNLLFASRLLSATHLAHGTIRLQRTLGVVGQAAGAAAALMVRHACTARAVGQQHLRSLQQTLLRQGASIPGVTAADPEDLARLSHVAASSHIAYRDLFIHAEFAPIALKTRLGFASWAYTERIDHVGLNLRSRATVPVPLVLYVYRCQPERPYQLNNERSKEIGYASTNEAEWGNDWRKGQFTLLLSRRYTIEPGAAGWQTLPVQLDVGRKDALNDDDRLLFVFDRQMDLDVWVSRQHHPLVRLLRGETETDWLVEQGMLQAYLDPAPPWGEAAQVIAGTDRRWSTYPFPAWQPDLSRDPEPTLDLTWDVPVTIRRIQLVFDGLTRAAHDMPFECGKRVSPQLVRDYTLELYDQAHCVGQITATDQFRRLACHRFDPVTITRLRLRLVRAWDSQAQPAVYAIRVYADE
;
A
#
# COMPACT_ATOMS: atom_id res chain seq x y z
N ILE A 1 -14.76 -27.91 -22.52
CA ILE A 1 -13.55 -28.14 -23.36
C ILE A 1 -13.62 -27.31 -24.65
N SER A 2 -14.75 -27.34 -25.38
CA SER A 2 -14.98 -26.50 -26.59
C SER A 2 -14.63 -25.01 -26.40
N HIS A 3 -15.11 -24.36 -25.33
CA HIS A 3 -14.81 -22.93 -25.07
C HIS A 3 -13.32 -22.61 -24.99
N LEU A 4 -12.51 -23.54 -24.48
CA LEU A 4 -11.06 -23.34 -24.31
C LEU A 4 -10.35 -23.47 -25.66
N TYR A 5 -10.75 -24.42 -26.49
CA TYR A 5 -10.27 -24.50 -27.88
C TYR A 5 -10.71 -23.31 -28.72
N SER A 6 -11.92 -22.77 -28.48
CA SER A 6 -12.38 -21.52 -29.12
C SER A 6 -11.52 -20.33 -28.70
N ALA A 7 -11.21 -20.19 -27.41
CA ALA A 7 -10.31 -19.14 -26.93
C ALA A 7 -8.89 -19.30 -27.48
N TRP A 8 -8.36 -20.52 -27.51
CA TRP A 8 -7.07 -20.83 -28.13
C TRP A 8 -7.05 -20.48 -29.62
N HIS A 9 -8.07 -20.89 -30.38
CA HIS A 9 -8.20 -20.55 -31.79
C HIS A 9 -8.25 -19.05 -32.01
N TYR A 10 -9.00 -18.31 -31.19
CA TYR A 10 -9.05 -16.85 -31.26
C TYR A 10 -7.67 -16.21 -31.01
N VAL A 11 -6.93 -16.66 -29.98
CA VAL A 11 -5.58 -16.15 -29.69
C VAL A 11 -4.61 -16.50 -30.82
N LYS A 12 -4.57 -17.76 -31.24
CA LYS A 12 -3.63 -18.33 -32.21
C LYS A 12 -3.84 -17.82 -33.64
N ASN A 13 -5.09 -17.67 -34.06
CA ASN A 13 -5.42 -17.45 -35.48
C ASN A 13 -6.09 -16.11 -35.76
N ILE A 14 -6.65 -15.41 -34.75
CA ILE A 14 -7.47 -14.21 -34.98
C ILE A 14 -6.82 -12.96 -34.39
N LYS A 15 -6.55 -12.93 -33.08
CA LYS A 15 -6.12 -11.70 -32.39
C LYS A 15 -4.69 -11.28 -32.78
N ASN A 16 -3.71 -12.17 -32.61
CA ASN A 16 -2.28 -11.87 -32.86
C ASN A 16 -1.58 -13.03 -33.62
N PRO A 17 -1.96 -13.34 -34.87
CA PRO A 17 -1.49 -14.54 -35.56
C PRO A 17 0.03 -14.58 -35.80
N LYS A 18 0.68 -13.42 -36.03
CA LYS A 18 2.14 -13.35 -36.23
C LYS A 18 2.94 -13.64 -34.95
N GLU A 19 2.51 -13.07 -33.81
CA GLU A 19 3.21 -13.27 -32.53
C GLU A 19 3.05 -14.69 -32.00
N THR A 20 1.92 -15.31 -32.31
CA THR A 20 1.55 -16.63 -31.80
C THR A 20 1.83 -17.76 -32.80
N GLU A 21 2.41 -17.47 -33.97
CA GLU A 21 2.65 -18.43 -35.07
C GLU A 21 3.37 -19.70 -34.59
N ASN A 22 4.33 -19.55 -33.67
CA ASN A 22 5.13 -20.65 -33.12
C ASN A 22 4.66 -21.14 -31.74
N TRP A 23 3.53 -20.64 -31.23
CA TRP A 23 3.01 -21.08 -29.93
C TRP A 23 2.27 -22.42 -30.06
N GLU A 24 2.54 -23.33 -29.14
CA GLU A 24 1.86 -24.63 -29.04
C GLU A 24 1.00 -24.68 -27.77
N LEU A 25 -0.17 -25.32 -27.87
CA LEU A 25 -1.00 -25.59 -26.70
C LEU A 25 -0.44 -26.80 -25.94
N VAL A 26 0.46 -26.56 -25.01
CA VAL A 26 1.20 -27.62 -24.30
C VAL A 26 0.33 -28.39 -23.30
N TRP A 27 -0.66 -27.75 -22.66
CA TRP A 27 -1.49 -28.40 -21.65
C TRP A 27 -2.86 -27.76 -21.47
N ILE A 28 -3.87 -28.60 -21.20
CA ILE A 28 -5.21 -28.20 -20.76
C ILE A 28 -5.55 -29.00 -19.51
N SER A 29 -6.12 -28.34 -18.50
CA SER A 29 -6.65 -29.06 -17.34
C SER A 29 -7.83 -29.95 -17.76
N ASN A 30 -7.71 -31.25 -17.53
CA ASN A 30 -8.79 -32.22 -17.72
C ASN A 30 -9.84 -32.17 -16.59
N ARG A 31 -9.67 -31.30 -15.58
CA ARG A 31 -10.60 -31.14 -14.46
C ARG A 31 -11.35 -29.82 -14.56
N VAL A 32 -12.67 -29.90 -14.36
CA VAL A 32 -13.47 -28.70 -14.12
C VAL A 32 -13.04 -28.12 -12.78
N ALA A 33 -12.59 -26.86 -12.78
CA ALA A 33 -12.25 -26.15 -11.56
C ALA A 33 -13.53 -25.86 -10.75
N LYS A 34 -13.92 -26.79 -9.87
CA LYS A 34 -14.99 -26.56 -8.89
C LYS A 34 -14.55 -25.44 -7.96
N ARG A 35 -15.28 -24.32 -7.97
CA ARG A 35 -14.96 -23.13 -7.17
C ARG A 35 -15.22 -23.37 -5.69
N GLU A 36 -16.26 -24.13 -5.38
CA GLU A 36 -16.71 -24.42 -4.01
C GLU A 36 -17.04 -25.90 -3.80
N SER A 37 -16.95 -26.35 -2.55
CA SER A 37 -17.31 -27.70 -2.11
C SER A 37 -17.65 -27.70 -0.62
N ARG A 38 -17.61 -28.87 0.03
CA ARG A 38 -17.75 -29.02 1.47
C ARG A 38 -16.74 -28.11 2.19
N ARG A 39 -17.20 -27.44 3.24
CA ARG A 39 -16.40 -26.49 4.02
C ARG A 39 -16.17 -27.04 5.42
N PHE A 40 -14.98 -26.79 5.95
CA PHE A 40 -14.62 -27.20 7.30
C PHE A 40 -14.95 -26.12 8.32
N ARG A 41 -15.16 -26.54 9.56
CA ARG A 41 -15.40 -25.64 10.70
C ARG A 41 -14.16 -25.53 11.56
N GLY A 42 -13.61 -24.34 11.60
CA GLY A 42 -12.65 -23.93 12.61
C GLY A 42 -13.33 -23.28 13.79
N ASP A 43 -12.52 -22.71 14.67
CA ASP A 43 -12.95 -21.97 15.84
C ASP A 43 -13.59 -20.62 15.50
N THR A 44 -13.28 -20.10 14.32
CA THR A 44 -14.03 -18.99 13.72
C THR A 44 -14.30 -19.31 12.27
N VAL A 45 -15.50 -18.95 11.85
CA VAL A 45 -15.89 -18.95 10.45
C VAL A 45 -15.80 -17.49 9.99
N LEU A 46 -14.88 -17.19 9.06
CA LEU A 46 -14.79 -15.86 8.47
C LEU A 46 -16.09 -15.52 7.73
N THR A 47 -16.72 -14.39 8.05
CA THR A 47 -18.05 -14.03 7.54
C THR A 47 -18.01 -12.94 6.46
N GLN A 48 -19.15 -12.73 5.79
CA GLN A 48 -19.31 -11.63 4.85
C GLN A 48 -19.10 -10.29 5.55
N GLN A 49 -19.68 -10.12 6.74
CA GLN A 49 -19.59 -8.90 7.54
C GLN A 49 -18.13 -8.60 7.92
N ASP A 50 -17.34 -9.63 8.23
CA ASP A 50 -15.91 -9.45 8.54
C ASP A 50 -15.14 -8.90 7.33
N VAL A 51 -15.39 -9.45 6.13
CA VAL A 51 -14.68 -8.99 4.91
C VAL A 51 -15.18 -7.63 4.43
N GLU A 52 -16.50 -7.37 4.49
CA GLU A 52 -17.11 -6.09 4.09
C GLU A 52 -16.83 -4.95 5.06
N SER A 53 -16.52 -5.24 6.32
CA SER A 53 -16.10 -4.22 7.29
C SER A 53 -14.59 -3.97 7.29
N GLY A 54 -13.81 -4.69 6.45
CA GLY A 54 -12.35 -4.60 6.45
C GLY A 54 -11.74 -5.04 7.78
N ARG A 55 -12.29 -6.09 8.42
CA ARG A 55 -11.94 -6.43 9.80
C ARG A 55 -10.47 -6.83 9.95
N ILE A 56 -9.85 -6.25 10.97
CA ILE A 56 -8.50 -6.60 11.46
C ILE A 56 -8.66 -7.47 12.70
N PHE A 57 -8.16 -8.70 12.65
CA PHE A 57 -8.20 -9.66 13.75
C PHE A 57 -6.86 -9.69 14.49
N ASP A 58 -6.89 -9.77 15.81
CA ASP A 58 -5.67 -9.85 16.62
C ASP A 58 -4.85 -11.13 16.31
N ASP A 59 -5.54 -12.22 15.96
CA ASP A 59 -4.93 -13.48 15.53
C ASP A 59 -4.72 -13.58 14.01
N ALA A 60 -4.63 -12.45 13.31
CA ALA A 60 -4.36 -12.43 11.88
C ALA A 60 -3.05 -13.13 11.50
N VAL A 61 -3.11 -13.94 10.45
CA VAL A 61 -1.94 -14.63 9.86
C VAL A 61 -1.87 -14.50 8.33
N ALA A 62 -2.91 -13.96 7.72
CA ALA A 62 -3.02 -13.68 6.30
C ALA A 62 -3.99 -12.52 6.09
N TYR A 63 -4.14 -12.07 4.85
CA TYR A 63 -5.04 -10.97 4.51
C TYR A 63 -5.59 -11.12 3.09
N GLY A 64 -6.69 -10.42 2.83
CA GLY A 64 -7.28 -10.26 1.50
C GLY A 64 -7.74 -8.82 1.29
N GLY A 65 -8.12 -8.49 0.06
CA GLY A 65 -8.55 -7.14 -0.31
C GLY A 65 -9.16 -7.08 -1.70
N PHE A 66 -9.65 -8.22 -2.19
CA PHE A 66 -10.41 -8.28 -3.42
C PHE A 66 -11.89 -8.18 -3.10
N ALA A 67 -12.69 -7.74 -4.06
CA ALA A 67 -14.13 -7.70 -3.86
C ALA A 67 -14.73 -9.10 -3.65
N VAL A 68 -15.92 -9.14 -3.09
CA VAL A 68 -16.70 -10.37 -3.00
C VAL A 68 -17.25 -10.71 -4.38
N ASP A 69 -16.54 -11.59 -5.10
CA ASP A 69 -16.90 -12.08 -6.43
C ASP A 69 -17.75 -13.36 -6.31
N VAL A 70 -19.07 -13.23 -6.46
CA VAL A 70 -20.03 -14.33 -6.31
C VAL A 70 -20.79 -14.56 -7.62
N HIS A 71 -20.94 -15.83 -7.97
CA HIS A 71 -21.44 -16.29 -9.26
C HIS A 71 -22.75 -17.04 -9.01
N HIS A 72 -23.88 -16.39 -9.27
CA HIS A 72 -25.20 -16.98 -9.11
C HIS A 72 -25.70 -17.55 -10.44
N PRO A 73 -26.19 -18.80 -10.49
CA PRO A 73 -26.93 -19.27 -11.66
C PRO A 73 -28.18 -18.40 -11.84
N LYS A 74 -28.47 -17.99 -13.08
CA LYS A 74 -29.72 -17.30 -13.38
C LYS A 74 -30.84 -18.33 -13.54
N PRO A 75 -31.90 -18.30 -12.71
CA PRO A 75 -33.03 -19.22 -12.85
C PRO A 75 -33.64 -19.19 -14.26
N GLU A 76 -33.69 -18.01 -14.87
CA GLU A 76 -34.25 -17.76 -16.20
C GLU A 76 -33.36 -18.21 -17.36
N ASN A 77 -32.05 -18.44 -17.13
CA ASN A 77 -31.16 -18.92 -18.17
C ASN A 77 -29.97 -19.72 -17.57
N PRO A 78 -30.00 -21.06 -17.62
CA PRO A 78 -28.97 -21.91 -17.02
C PRO A 78 -27.60 -21.81 -17.72
N HIS A 79 -27.53 -21.18 -18.90
CA HIS A 79 -26.27 -20.91 -19.59
C HIS A 79 -25.58 -19.62 -19.12
N TYR A 80 -26.25 -18.80 -18.32
CA TYR A 80 -25.74 -17.51 -17.86
C TYR A 80 -25.64 -17.44 -16.33
N VAL A 81 -24.58 -16.78 -15.88
CA VAL A 81 -24.29 -16.56 -14.46
C VAL A 81 -24.42 -15.07 -14.19
N ARG A 82 -25.16 -14.70 -13.14
CA ARG A 82 -25.14 -13.35 -12.57
C ARG A 82 -23.89 -13.23 -11.69
N ILE A 83 -22.98 -12.35 -12.10
CA ILE A 83 -21.81 -12.00 -11.29
C ILE A 83 -22.22 -10.83 -10.40
N ASN A 84 -22.21 -11.06 -9.10
CA ASN A 84 -22.35 -10.01 -8.10
C ASN A 84 -20.95 -9.68 -7.58
N TYR A 85 -20.55 -8.43 -7.76
CA TYR A 85 -19.29 -7.91 -7.27
C TYR A 85 -19.61 -6.98 -6.10
N ILE A 86 -19.56 -7.53 -4.90
CA ILE A 86 -20.04 -6.86 -3.69
C ILE A 86 -18.83 -6.32 -2.93
N SER A 87 -18.83 -5.01 -2.68
CA SER A 87 -17.83 -4.29 -1.89
C SER A 87 -16.40 -4.28 -2.47
N ILE A 88 -15.75 -3.12 -2.48
CA ILE A 88 -14.29 -2.95 -2.60
C ILE A 88 -13.82 -2.35 -1.27
N PRO A 89 -13.89 -3.10 -0.16
CA PRO A 89 -13.47 -2.56 1.13
C PRO A 89 -11.93 -2.56 1.21
N PRO A 90 -11.35 -1.83 2.17
CA PRO A 90 -9.94 -1.92 2.48
C PRO A 90 -9.53 -3.35 2.86
N VAL A 91 -8.22 -3.55 2.97
CA VAL A 91 -7.61 -4.82 3.34
C VAL A 91 -8.28 -5.39 4.61
N TYR A 92 -8.76 -6.64 4.54
CA TYR A 92 -9.21 -7.42 5.68
C TYR A 92 -8.19 -8.49 6.03
N THR A 93 -8.21 -8.97 7.27
CA THR A 93 -7.31 -10.05 7.72
C THR A 93 -8.04 -11.39 7.86
N ILE A 94 -7.27 -12.47 7.76
CA ILE A 94 -7.75 -13.84 7.94
C ILE A 94 -7.22 -14.33 9.29
N PRO A 95 -8.11 -14.64 10.25
CA PRO A 95 -7.71 -15.05 11.59
C PRO A 95 -7.19 -16.49 11.58
N TYR A 96 -6.13 -16.76 12.33
CA TYR A 96 -5.51 -18.08 12.45
C TYR A 96 -6.51 -19.16 12.87
N ARG A 97 -7.47 -18.81 13.71
CA ARG A 97 -8.51 -19.75 14.15
C ARG A 97 -9.49 -20.22 13.07
N SER A 98 -9.41 -19.66 11.86
CA SER A 98 -10.09 -20.19 10.66
C SER A 98 -9.26 -21.23 9.90
N LEU A 99 -7.99 -21.43 10.27
CA LEU A 99 -7.02 -22.33 9.61
C LEU A 99 -6.86 -23.68 10.32
N TYR A 100 -7.69 -24.05 11.31
CA TYR A 100 -7.60 -25.37 11.94
C TYR A 100 -8.97 -25.94 12.28
N SER A 101 -9.02 -27.27 12.45
CA SER A 101 -10.25 -27.96 12.81
C SER A 101 -10.67 -27.70 14.24
N ARG A 102 -11.94 -27.36 14.42
CA ARG A 102 -12.54 -27.24 15.75
C ARG A 102 -12.51 -28.57 16.53
N GLU A 103 -12.54 -29.70 15.82
CA GLU A 103 -12.76 -31.03 16.39
C GLU A 103 -11.50 -31.91 16.37
N ILE A 104 -10.61 -31.74 15.40
CA ILE A 104 -9.39 -32.56 15.24
C ILE A 104 -8.17 -31.70 15.59
N SER A 105 -7.53 -32.01 16.71
CA SER A 105 -6.51 -31.16 17.34
C SER A 105 -5.23 -30.94 16.53
N ASN A 106 -4.92 -31.85 15.59
CA ASN A 106 -3.74 -31.80 14.74
C ASN A 106 -4.06 -31.53 13.25
N LEU A 107 -5.29 -31.12 12.92
CA LEU A 107 -5.70 -30.87 11.54
C LEU A 107 -5.74 -29.38 11.23
N LEU A 108 -4.87 -28.95 10.31
CA LEU A 108 -4.85 -27.60 9.74
C LEU A 108 -5.60 -27.54 8.40
N PHE A 109 -6.18 -26.39 8.10
CA PHE A 109 -6.85 -26.06 6.85
C PHE A 109 -5.99 -25.08 6.07
N ALA A 110 -5.50 -25.51 4.92
CA ALA A 110 -4.78 -24.66 3.99
C ALA A 110 -5.64 -24.32 2.77
N SER A 111 -5.31 -23.22 2.10
CA SER A 111 -5.96 -22.81 0.85
C SER A 111 -7.49 -22.72 0.99
N ARG A 112 -8.25 -23.20 0.00
CA ARG A 112 -9.71 -23.10 -0.07
C ARG A 112 -10.47 -23.85 1.04
N LEU A 113 -9.76 -24.60 1.88
CA LEU A 113 -10.34 -25.38 2.97
C LEU A 113 -10.57 -24.55 4.24
N LEU A 114 -10.03 -23.34 4.31
CA LEU A 114 -10.18 -22.47 5.48
C LEU A 114 -11.65 -22.22 5.82
N SER A 115 -11.92 -22.02 7.10
CA SER A 115 -13.29 -21.89 7.60
C SER A 115 -13.88 -20.52 7.28
N ALA A 116 -14.76 -20.47 6.29
CA ALA A 116 -15.42 -19.24 5.82
C ALA A 116 -16.87 -19.48 5.40
N THR A 117 -17.69 -18.42 5.40
CA THR A 117 -19.02 -18.44 4.78
C THR A 117 -18.90 -18.48 3.25
N HIS A 118 -19.99 -18.81 2.55
CA HIS A 118 -20.02 -18.84 1.09
C HIS A 118 -19.61 -17.49 0.50
N LEU A 119 -20.15 -16.41 1.06
CA LEU A 119 -19.92 -15.04 0.58
C LEU A 119 -18.48 -14.57 0.87
N ALA A 120 -17.95 -14.82 2.07
CA ALA A 120 -16.53 -14.55 2.35
C ALA A 120 -15.59 -15.34 1.43
N HIS A 121 -15.97 -16.56 1.04
CA HIS A 121 -15.18 -17.38 0.13
C HIS A 121 -14.95 -16.71 -1.25
N GLY A 122 -15.91 -15.89 -1.68
CA GLY A 122 -15.85 -15.13 -2.93
C GLY A 122 -14.59 -14.28 -3.09
N THR A 123 -14.09 -13.71 -1.98
CA THR A 123 -12.89 -12.85 -1.96
C THR A 123 -11.60 -13.60 -1.57
N ILE A 124 -11.66 -14.57 -0.66
CA ILE A 124 -10.45 -15.26 -0.17
C ILE A 124 -9.83 -16.22 -1.20
N ARG A 125 -10.62 -16.74 -2.14
CA ARG A 125 -10.22 -17.85 -3.02
C ARG A 125 -9.27 -17.45 -4.17
N LEU A 126 -8.68 -16.26 -4.12
CA LEU A 126 -7.64 -15.84 -5.03
C LEU A 126 -6.32 -16.54 -4.74
N GLN A 127 -5.60 -16.96 -5.79
CA GLN A 127 -4.38 -17.78 -5.63
C GLN A 127 -3.31 -17.13 -4.73
N ARG A 128 -3.15 -15.80 -4.80
CA ARG A 128 -2.20 -15.07 -3.94
C ARG A 128 -2.63 -15.10 -2.47
N THR A 129 -3.91 -14.84 -2.19
CA THR A 129 -4.50 -14.92 -0.84
C THR A 129 -4.39 -16.34 -0.28
N LEU A 130 -4.69 -17.35 -1.09
CA LEU A 130 -4.58 -18.75 -0.69
C LEU A 130 -3.12 -19.19 -0.47
N GLY A 131 -2.18 -18.61 -1.20
CA GLY A 131 -0.74 -18.83 -1.01
C GLY A 131 -0.28 -18.38 0.38
N VAL A 132 -0.66 -17.18 0.81
CA VAL A 132 -0.30 -16.68 2.16
C VAL A 132 -1.01 -17.46 3.28
N VAL A 133 -2.25 -17.91 3.07
CA VAL A 133 -2.93 -18.84 3.99
C VAL A 133 -2.18 -20.18 4.10
N GLY A 134 -1.70 -20.70 2.98
CA GLY A 134 -0.89 -21.93 2.94
C GLY A 134 0.43 -21.77 3.69
N GLN A 135 1.11 -20.64 3.52
CA GLN A 135 2.32 -20.30 4.28
C GLN A 135 2.05 -20.25 5.79
N ALA A 136 0.97 -19.60 6.21
CA ALA A 136 0.54 -19.54 7.61
C ALA A 136 0.29 -20.94 8.20
N ALA A 137 -0.43 -21.79 7.48
CA ALA A 137 -0.67 -23.17 7.92
C ALA A 137 0.64 -23.97 8.05
N GLY A 138 1.56 -23.84 7.09
CA GLY A 138 2.86 -24.52 7.15
C GLY A 138 3.73 -24.05 8.32
N ALA A 139 3.80 -22.74 8.57
CA ALA A 139 4.52 -22.18 9.71
C ALA A 139 3.93 -22.64 11.05
N ALA A 140 2.59 -22.67 11.15
CA ALA A 140 1.91 -23.18 12.33
C ALA A 140 2.20 -24.66 12.58
N ALA A 141 2.21 -25.50 11.53
CA ALA A 141 2.57 -26.92 11.64
C ALA A 141 4.01 -27.11 12.17
N ALA A 142 4.95 -26.29 11.71
CA ALA A 142 6.33 -26.32 12.22
C ALA A 142 6.39 -25.98 13.72
N LEU A 143 5.60 -24.99 14.18
CA LEU A 143 5.50 -24.65 15.60
C LEU A 143 4.80 -25.73 16.43
N MET A 144 3.79 -26.40 15.89
CA MET A 144 3.14 -27.55 16.55
C MET A 144 4.16 -28.65 16.85
N VAL A 145 5.03 -28.97 15.88
CA VAL A 145 6.10 -29.96 16.08
C VAL A 145 7.12 -29.45 17.09
N ARG A 146 7.61 -28.22 16.93
CA ARG A 146 8.64 -27.63 17.80
C ARG A 146 8.22 -27.57 19.27
N HIS A 147 6.96 -27.22 19.54
CA HIS A 147 6.44 -27.05 20.88
C HIS A 147 5.61 -28.24 21.37
N ALA A 148 5.57 -29.34 20.60
CA ALA A 148 4.75 -30.52 20.87
C ALA A 148 3.30 -30.17 21.25
N CYS A 149 2.67 -29.26 20.49
CA CYS A 149 1.38 -28.67 20.83
C CYS A 149 0.35 -28.82 19.69
N THR A 150 -0.92 -28.57 20.02
CA THR A 150 -2.03 -28.66 19.06
C THR A 150 -2.11 -27.42 18.17
N ALA A 151 -2.84 -27.51 17.05
CA ALA A 151 -3.08 -26.36 16.18
C ALA A 151 -3.72 -25.20 16.95
N ARG A 152 -4.66 -25.51 17.84
CA ARG A 152 -5.31 -24.54 18.74
C ARG A 152 -4.32 -23.89 19.72
N ALA A 153 -3.44 -24.69 20.32
CA ALA A 153 -2.43 -24.20 21.28
C ALA A 153 -1.45 -23.21 20.63
N VAL A 154 -1.10 -23.37 19.35
CA VAL A 154 -0.31 -22.36 18.61
C VAL A 154 -0.98 -20.99 18.66
N GLY A 155 -2.29 -20.91 18.40
CA GLY A 155 -3.03 -19.64 18.42
C GLY A 155 -3.21 -19.05 19.82
N GLN A 156 -3.18 -19.86 20.86
CA GLN A 156 -3.38 -19.43 22.25
C GLN A 156 -2.07 -19.06 22.96
N GLN A 157 -0.97 -19.75 22.64
CA GLN A 157 0.28 -19.70 23.39
C GLN A 157 1.47 -19.22 22.55
N HIS A 158 1.40 -19.37 21.22
CA HIS A 158 2.52 -19.11 20.31
C HIS A 158 2.15 -18.21 19.13
N LEU A 159 1.03 -17.47 19.21
CA LEU A 159 0.54 -16.62 18.12
C LEU A 159 1.58 -15.58 17.69
N ARG A 160 2.21 -14.91 18.66
CA ARG A 160 3.27 -13.94 18.37
C ARG A 160 4.43 -14.61 17.63
N SER A 161 4.86 -15.78 18.07
CA SER A 161 5.93 -16.55 17.40
C SER A 161 5.54 -16.94 15.97
N LEU A 162 4.28 -17.31 15.74
CA LEU A 162 3.76 -17.58 14.39
C LEU A 162 3.80 -16.33 13.52
N GLN A 163 3.27 -15.21 14.00
CA GLN A 163 3.26 -13.95 13.26
C GLN A 163 4.69 -13.46 12.95
N GLN A 164 5.60 -13.50 13.92
CA GLN A 164 7.00 -13.11 13.71
C GLN A 164 7.73 -14.05 12.73
N THR A 165 7.47 -15.36 12.81
CA THR A 165 8.00 -16.33 11.83
C THR A 165 7.52 -16.00 10.42
N LEU A 166 6.23 -15.67 10.26
CA LEU A 166 5.66 -15.29 8.97
C LEU A 166 6.29 -14.01 8.41
N LEU A 167 6.40 -12.96 9.22
CA LEU A 167 7.03 -11.69 8.84
C LEU A 167 8.50 -11.91 8.43
N ARG A 168 9.25 -12.71 9.20
CA ARG A 168 10.64 -13.09 8.91
C ARG A 168 10.80 -13.87 7.60
N GLN A 169 9.77 -14.62 7.20
CA GLN A 169 9.71 -15.33 5.91
C GLN A 169 9.17 -14.46 4.76
N GLY A 170 8.96 -13.16 4.98
CA GLY A 170 8.51 -12.21 3.97
C GLY A 170 7.00 -12.18 3.75
N ALA A 171 6.21 -12.80 4.63
CA ALA A 171 4.77 -12.54 4.67
C ALA A 171 4.53 -11.13 5.22
N SER A 172 3.36 -10.55 4.92
CA SER A 172 2.93 -9.28 5.51
C SER A 172 1.59 -9.50 6.18
N ILE A 173 1.41 -8.96 7.39
CA ILE A 173 0.18 -9.08 8.16
C ILE A 173 -0.26 -7.66 8.57
N PRO A 174 -1.39 -7.16 8.05
CA PRO A 174 -1.91 -5.85 8.43
C PRO A 174 -2.05 -5.71 9.95
N GLY A 175 -1.55 -4.60 10.49
CA GLY A 175 -1.61 -4.31 11.93
C GLY A 175 -0.55 -5.02 12.79
N VAL A 176 0.31 -5.87 12.22
CA VAL A 176 1.37 -6.56 12.97
C VAL A 176 2.75 -6.04 12.58
N THR A 177 3.51 -5.56 13.57
CA THR A 177 4.89 -5.09 13.40
C THR A 177 5.89 -6.23 13.54
N ALA A 178 6.90 -6.24 12.67
CA ALA A 178 8.06 -7.12 12.81
C ALA A 178 8.91 -6.66 14.00
N ALA A 179 9.03 -7.52 14.99
CA ALA A 179 9.72 -7.32 16.25
C ALA A 179 10.39 -8.62 16.70
N ASP A 180 11.03 -9.31 15.76
CA ASP A 180 11.86 -10.48 16.04
C ASP A 180 13.06 -10.04 16.89
N PRO A 181 13.22 -10.57 18.13
CA PRO A 181 14.36 -10.24 18.97
C PRO A 181 15.71 -10.67 18.38
N GLU A 182 15.72 -11.63 17.45
CA GLU A 182 16.94 -12.09 16.77
C GLU A 182 17.36 -11.18 15.60
N ASP A 183 16.55 -10.18 15.25
CA ASP A 183 16.89 -9.20 14.22
C ASP A 183 17.83 -8.13 14.77
N LEU A 184 19.13 -8.32 14.55
CA LEU A 184 20.20 -7.47 15.00
C LEU A 184 20.14 -6.06 14.38
N ALA A 185 19.46 -5.88 13.23
CA ALA A 185 19.29 -4.56 12.61
C ALA A 185 18.56 -3.59 13.55
N ARG A 186 17.66 -4.09 14.40
CA ARG A 186 16.90 -3.29 15.36
C ARG A 186 17.76 -2.68 16.47
N LEU A 187 18.98 -3.20 16.66
CA LEU A 187 19.95 -2.73 17.64
C LEU A 187 20.94 -1.71 17.05
N SER A 188 20.79 -1.37 15.77
CA SER A 188 21.70 -0.46 15.07
C SER A 188 21.23 0.99 15.10
N HIS A 189 22.20 1.91 14.96
CA HIS A 189 21.94 3.29 14.55
C HIS A 189 21.91 3.36 13.03
N VAL A 190 20.90 4.03 12.48
CA VAL A 190 20.68 4.11 11.03
C VAL A 190 20.92 5.54 10.54
N ALA A 191 21.72 5.69 9.50
CA ALA A 191 21.95 6.95 8.80
C ALA A 191 21.93 6.73 7.29
N ALA A 192 21.40 7.68 6.53
CA ALA A 192 21.46 7.67 5.07
C ALA A 192 22.15 8.93 4.56
N SER A 193 22.81 8.85 3.41
CA SER A 193 23.42 10.00 2.74
C SER A 193 22.38 11.01 2.26
N SER A 194 21.17 10.55 1.95
CA SER A 194 20.04 11.38 1.56
C SER A 194 18.69 10.70 1.85
N HIS A 195 17.63 11.50 1.93
CA HIS A 195 16.25 11.07 1.81
C HIS A 195 15.42 12.19 1.21
N ILE A 196 14.35 11.85 0.47
CA ILE A 196 13.40 12.84 -0.04
C ILE A 196 12.43 13.24 1.07
N ALA A 197 12.33 14.53 1.37
CA ALA A 197 11.34 15.04 2.30
C ALA A 197 9.95 15.12 1.62
N TYR A 198 8.87 15.05 2.41
CA TYR A 198 7.51 15.15 1.86
C TYR A 198 7.28 16.40 1.01
N ARG A 199 7.81 17.55 1.43
CA ARG A 199 7.69 18.83 0.68
C ARG A 199 8.41 18.76 -0.67
N ASP A 200 9.41 17.90 -0.79
CA ASP A 200 10.27 17.82 -1.96
C ASP A 200 9.68 16.93 -3.07
N LEU A 201 8.66 16.13 -2.74
CA LEU A 201 7.90 15.29 -3.69
C LEU A 201 7.21 16.10 -4.80
N PHE A 202 7.05 17.40 -4.60
CA PHE A 202 6.29 18.28 -5.50
C PHE A 202 7.16 19.26 -6.29
N ILE A 203 8.48 19.30 -6.08
CA ILE A 203 9.36 20.39 -6.61
C ILE A 203 9.46 20.37 -8.14
N HIS A 204 9.40 19.18 -8.75
CA HIS A 204 9.48 19.05 -10.21
C HIS A 204 8.15 19.31 -10.93
N ALA A 205 7.07 19.59 -10.19
CA ALA A 205 5.79 19.85 -10.79
C ALA A 205 5.74 21.24 -11.41
N GLU A 206 5.26 21.30 -12.65
CA GLU A 206 5.03 22.57 -13.33
C GLU A 206 3.71 23.17 -12.84
N PHE A 207 3.80 24.35 -12.21
CA PHE A 207 2.65 25.08 -11.70
C PHE A 207 2.37 26.33 -12.53
N ALA A 208 1.09 26.57 -12.83
CA ALA A 208 0.63 27.77 -13.50
C ALA A 208 -0.39 28.53 -12.62
N PRO A 209 -0.38 29.87 -12.63
CA PRO A 209 -1.35 30.65 -11.89
C PRO A 209 -2.74 30.55 -12.54
N ILE A 210 -3.77 30.38 -11.71
CA ILE A 210 -5.17 30.48 -12.09
C ILE A 210 -5.89 31.40 -11.12
N ALA A 211 -6.88 32.16 -11.61
CA ALA A 211 -7.75 32.95 -10.75
C ALA A 211 -8.64 32.02 -9.91
N LEU A 212 -8.79 32.30 -8.61
CA LEU A 212 -9.65 31.56 -7.68
C LEU A 212 -11.13 31.93 -7.87
N LYS A 213 -11.65 31.69 -9.09
CA LYS A 213 -13.02 32.05 -9.51
C LYS A 213 -14.09 31.15 -8.90
N THR A 214 -13.72 29.92 -8.56
CA THR A 214 -14.58 28.92 -7.92
C THR A 214 -13.98 28.55 -6.57
N ARG A 215 -14.71 27.78 -5.76
CA ARG A 215 -14.07 27.06 -4.66
C ARG A 215 -13.04 26.10 -5.23
N LEU A 216 -11.85 26.09 -4.64
CA LEU A 216 -10.74 25.27 -5.07
C LEU A 216 -10.03 24.73 -3.84
N GLY A 217 -9.51 23.52 -3.92
CA GLY A 217 -8.86 22.89 -2.80
C GLY A 217 -7.94 21.77 -3.20
N PHE A 218 -7.48 21.04 -2.21
CA PHE A 218 -6.78 19.78 -2.41
C PHE A 218 -7.22 18.74 -1.40
N ALA A 219 -7.29 17.48 -1.85
CA ALA A 219 -7.34 16.33 -0.97
C ALA A 219 -5.90 15.94 -0.60
N SER A 220 -5.67 15.60 0.66
CA SER A 220 -4.42 14.99 1.12
C SER A 220 -4.70 13.69 1.87
N TRP A 221 -3.95 12.65 1.50
CA TRP A 221 -3.88 11.40 2.24
C TRP A 221 -2.75 11.39 3.26
N ALA A 222 -1.81 12.32 3.17
CA ALA A 222 -0.67 12.39 4.08
C ALA A 222 -0.84 13.60 5.01
N TYR A 223 -0.95 13.33 6.30
CA TYR A 223 -1.06 14.34 7.35
C TYR A 223 -0.55 13.77 8.68
N THR A 224 -0.06 14.66 9.55
CA THR A 224 0.32 14.38 10.93
C THR A 224 -0.89 14.44 11.86
N GLU A 225 -0.74 13.95 13.09
CA GLU A 225 -1.83 13.97 14.10
C GLU A 225 -2.33 15.39 14.42
N ARG A 226 -1.46 16.38 14.23
CA ARG A 226 -1.76 17.80 14.35
C ARG A 226 -1.32 18.55 13.11
N ILE A 227 -2.08 19.56 12.72
CA ILE A 227 -1.75 20.51 11.65
C ILE A 227 -1.74 21.90 12.28
N ASP A 228 -0.57 22.53 12.27
CA ASP A 228 -0.36 23.86 12.81
C ASP A 228 -0.62 24.95 11.77
N HIS A 229 -0.11 24.74 10.54
CA HIS A 229 -0.29 25.67 9.43
C HIS A 229 -0.62 24.96 8.12
N VAL A 230 -1.34 25.67 7.26
CA VAL A 230 -1.50 25.34 5.84
C VAL A 230 -0.84 26.44 5.03
N GLY A 231 0.14 26.07 4.23
CA GLY A 231 0.77 26.97 3.27
C GLY A 231 0.01 26.99 1.95
N LEU A 232 -0.21 28.16 1.38
CA LEU A 232 -0.78 28.32 0.04
C LEU A 232 0.06 29.32 -0.75
N ASN A 233 0.53 28.95 -1.94
CA ASN A 233 1.17 29.90 -2.84
C ASN A 233 0.08 30.68 -3.60
N LEU A 234 0.02 31.99 -3.38
CA LEU A 234 -0.99 32.85 -3.98
C LEU A 234 -0.43 34.23 -4.36
N ARG A 235 -1.22 34.96 -5.13
CA ARG A 235 -0.98 36.35 -5.48
C ARG A 235 -2.27 37.15 -5.40
N SER A 236 -2.25 38.24 -4.65
CA SER A 236 -3.32 39.23 -4.60
C SER A 236 -3.17 40.23 -5.74
N ARG A 237 -4.23 40.43 -6.52
CA ARG A 237 -4.38 41.48 -7.53
C ARG A 237 -5.14 42.70 -7.00
N ALA A 238 -5.66 42.62 -5.78
CA ALA A 238 -6.42 43.69 -5.18
C ALA A 238 -5.50 44.81 -4.69
N THR A 239 -6.06 46.02 -4.68
CA THR A 239 -5.48 47.21 -4.04
C THR A 239 -5.91 47.37 -2.58
N VAL A 240 -6.82 46.51 -2.12
CA VAL A 240 -7.36 46.47 -0.75
C VAL A 240 -7.27 45.04 -0.17
N PRO A 241 -7.25 44.88 1.17
CA PRO A 241 -7.16 43.55 1.78
C PRO A 241 -8.32 42.64 1.38
N VAL A 242 -8.03 41.39 1.02
CA VAL A 242 -8.99 40.41 0.48
C VAL A 242 -9.24 39.32 1.52
N PRO A 243 -10.51 38.98 1.84
CA PRO A 243 -10.78 37.88 2.75
C PRO A 243 -10.60 36.52 2.06
N LEU A 244 -9.90 35.58 2.70
CA LEU A 244 -9.80 34.19 2.25
C LEU A 244 -10.37 33.26 3.33
N VAL A 245 -11.31 32.39 2.98
CA VAL A 245 -11.85 31.40 3.92
C VAL A 245 -11.33 30.01 3.57
N LEU A 246 -10.78 29.32 4.55
CA LEU A 246 -10.36 27.92 4.46
C LEU A 246 -11.35 27.04 5.24
N TYR A 247 -11.80 25.97 4.61
CA TYR A 247 -12.53 24.88 5.21
C TYR A 247 -11.66 23.63 5.22
N VAL A 248 -11.60 22.93 6.35
CA VAL A 248 -10.94 21.63 6.47
C VAL A 248 -12.00 20.58 6.78
N TYR A 249 -12.07 19.55 5.93
CA TYR A 249 -12.98 18.42 6.10
C TYR A 249 -12.20 17.13 6.26
N ARG A 250 -12.78 16.13 6.92
CA ARG A 250 -12.26 14.76 6.97
C ARG A 250 -13.31 13.78 6.46
N CYS A 251 -12.91 12.89 5.57
CA CYS A 251 -13.69 11.70 5.28
C CYS A 251 -13.33 10.62 6.29
N GLN A 252 -14.33 10.04 6.95
CA GLN A 252 -14.20 8.78 7.67
C GLN A 252 -15.29 7.86 7.14
N PRO A 253 -14.94 6.76 6.46
CA PRO A 253 -15.95 5.88 5.90
C PRO A 253 -16.78 5.25 7.04
N GLU A 254 -18.10 5.20 6.85
CA GLU A 254 -18.97 4.42 7.72
C GLU A 254 -18.68 2.92 7.51
N ARG A 255 -18.58 2.16 8.62
CA ARG A 255 -18.41 0.70 8.60
C ARG A 255 -19.76 0.03 8.89
N PRO A 256 -20.16 -1.05 8.17
CA PRO A 256 -19.44 -1.73 7.09
C PRO A 256 -19.41 -0.93 5.78
N TYR A 257 -18.37 -1.14 4.96
CA TYR A 257 -18.19 -0.45 3.67
C TYR A 257 -19.27 -0.92 2.67
N GLN A 258 -20.42 -0.28 2.68
CA GLN A 258 -21.48 -0.54 1.70
C GLN A 258 -21.12 0.17 0.38
N LEU A 259 -20.40 -0.51 -0.52
CA LEU A 259 -20.34 -0.05 -1.91
C LEU A 259 -21.60 -0.49 -2.63
N ASN A 260 -22.58 0.41 -2.55
CA ASN A 260 -23.78 0.59 -3.36
C ASN A 260 -24.05 -0.51 -4.43
N ASN A 261 -25.04 -1.35 -4.15
CA ASN A 261 -25.60 -2.36 -5.07
C ASN A 261 -26.39 -1.76 -6.26
N GLU A 262 -26.30 -0.45 -6.53
CA GLU A 262 -27.21 0.23 -7.48
C GLU A 262 -26.54 0.82 -8.72
N ARG A 263 -25.22 0.66 -8.89
CA ARG A 263 -24.60 0.89 -10.20
C ARG A 263 -23.81 -0.33 -10.60
N SER A 264 -24.32 -1.05 -11.60
CA SER A 264 -23.46 -1.70 -12.58
C SER A 264 -22.43 -0.67 -13.02
N LYS A 265 -21.25 -0.69 -12.40
CA LYS A 265 -20.11 0.11 -12.88
C LYS A 265 -19.75 -0.48 -14.23
N GLU A 266 -20.28 0.10 -15.31
CA GLU A 266 -19.59 0.00 -16.58
C GLU A 266 -18.22 0.61 -16.33
N ILE A 267 -17.19 -0.24 -16.33
CA ILE A 267 -15.80 0.17 -16.24
C ILE A 267 -15.49 0.89 -17.56
N GLY A 268 -15.92 2.15 -17.66
CA GLY A 268 -15.54 3.04 -18.73
C GLY A 268 -14.07 3.41 -18.53
N TYR A 269 -13.27 3.28 -19.59
CA TYR A 269 -11.91 3.84 -19.66
C TYR A 269 -11.95 5.38 -19.76
N ALA A 270 -12.63 6.05 -18.82
CA ALA A 270 -12.58 7.50 -18.67
C ALA A 270 -11.34 7.91 -17.87
N SER A 271 -10.90 9.17 -18.03
CA SER A 271 -9.67 9.73 -17.42
C SER A 271 -9.65 9.74 -15.88
N THR A 272 -10.80 9.55 -15.24
CA THR A 272 -10.95 9.26 -13.81
C THR A 272 -11.25 7.77 -13.65
N ASN A 273 -10.23 6.96 -13.42
CA ASN A 273 -10.42 5.52 -13.23
C ASN A 273 -11.19 5.27 -11.92
N GLU A 274 -12.45 4.83 -12.02
CA GLU A 274 -13.34 4.53 -10.87
C GLU A 274 -12.82 3.43 -9.93
N ALA A 275 -11.73 2.74 -10.31
CA ALA A 275 -11.06 1.74 -9.48
C ALA A 275 -10.00 2.35 -8.53
N GLU A 276 -9.61 3.62 -8.69
CA GLU A 276 -8.70 4.28 -7.74
C GLU A 276 -9.40 4.58 -6.39
N TRP A 277 -8.63 4.50 -5.30
CA TRP A 277 -9.12 4.77 -3.95
C TRP A 277 -9.49 6.24 -3.77
N GLY A 278 -10.47 6.52 -2.90
CA GLY A 278 -10.88 7.88 -2.56
C GLY A 278 -11.71 8.60 -3.62
N ASN A 279 -12.18 7.91 -4.66
CA ASN A 279 -12.99 8.47 -5.75
C ASN A 279 -14.43 8.91 -5.38
N ASP A 280 -14.87 8.77 -4.12
CA ASP A 280 -16.17 9.30 -3.66
C ASP A 280 -16.02 10.68 -3.02
N TRP A 281 -16.59 11.70 -3.67
CA TRP A 281 -16.36 13.12 -3.36
C TRP A 281 -17.63 13.85 -2.92
N ARG A 282 -18.69 13.11 -2.65
CA ARG A 282 -19.98 13.65 -2.18
C ARG A 282 -19.82 14.22 -0.77
N LYS A 283 -20.29 15.46 -0.52
CA LYS A 283 -20.13 16.13 0.79
C LYS A 283 -20.58 15.30 1.99
N GLY A 284 -21.64 14.52 1.81
CA GLY A 284 -22.23 13.72 2.88
C GLY A 284 -21.25 12.70 3.49
N GLN A 285 -20.15 12.39 2.81
CA GLN A 285 -19.08 11.53 3.30
C GLN A 285 -18.03 12.27 4.16
N PHE A 286 -18.14 13.60 4.28
CA PHE A 286 -17.12 14.44 4.90
C PHE A 286 -17.68 15.23 6.09
N THR A 287 -16.97 15.18 7.22
CA THR A 287 -17.24 16.00 8.40
C THR A 287 -16.39 17.27 8.35
N LEU A 288 -17.01 18.43 8.56
CA LEU A 288 -16.29 19.71 8.71
C LEU A 288 -15.53 19.71 10.04
N LEU A 289 -14.22 19.88 9.99
CA LEU A 289 -13.36 20.00 11.18
C LEU A 289 -13.06 21.45 11.54
N LEU A 290 -12.86 22.30 10.54
CA LEU A 290 -12.47 23.70 10.73
C LEU A 290 -13.04 24.59 9.62
N SER A 291 -13.51 25.78 9.99
CA SER A 291 -13.69 26.91 9.09
C SER A 291 -12.97 28.11 9.67
N ARG A 292 -12.08 28.75 8.90
CA ARG A 292 -11.32 29.91 9.35
C ARG A 292 -11.18 30.95 8.25
N ARG A 293 -11.38 32.21 8.60
CA ARG A 293 -11.21 33.36 7.72
C ARG A 293 -9.86 34.04 7.99
N TYR A 294 -9.18 34.40 6.92
CA TYR A 294 -7.93 35.14 6.91
C TYR A 294 -8.09 36.40 6.06
N THR A 295 -7.18 37.33 6.26
CA THR A 295 -7.05 38.54 5.44
C THR A 295 -5.74 38.46 4.67
N ILE A 296 -5.82 38.57 3.35
CA ILE A 296 -4.67 38.61 2.45
C ILE A 296 -4.41 40.07 2.08
N GLU A 297 -3.21 40.54 2.37
CA GLU A 297 -2.84 41.94 2.14
C GLU A 297 -2.77 42.29 0.64
N PRO A 298 -3.02 43.56 0.26
CA PRO A 298 -2.84 44.04 -1.10
C PRO A 298 -1.43 43.74 -1.62
N GLY A 299 -1.33 43.26 -2.86
CA GLY A 299 -0.03 42.96 -3.48
C GLY A 299 0.74 41.78 -2.86
N ALA A 300 0.17 41.05 -1.88
CA ALA A 300 0.79 39.84 -1.36
C ALA A 300 1.06 38.83 -2.49
N ALA A 301 2.28 38.31 -2.55
CA ALA A 301 2.69 37.34 -3.55
C ALA A 301 3.63 36.31 -2.94
N GLY A 302 3.47 35.04 -3.32
CA GLY A 302 4.25 33.93 -2.79
C GLY A 302 3.51 33.17 -1.69
N TRP A 303 4.28 32.46 -0.86
CA TRP A 303 3.75 31.62 0.21
C TRP A 303 3.05 32.42 1.30
N GLN A 304 1.80 32.09 1.55
CA GLN A 304 1.04 32.54 2.71
C GLN A 304 0.87 31.38 3.69
N THR A 305 1.33 31.57 4.92
CA THR A 305 1.25 30.58 5.99
C THR A 305 0.00 30.84 6.83
N LEU A 306 -1.00 29.98 6.69
CA LEU A 306 -2.30 30.14 7.33
C LEU A 306 -2.37 29.29 8.60
N PRO A 307 -2.40 29.90 9.81
CA PRO A 307 -2.46 29.14 11.06
C PRO A 307 -3.81 28.47 11.22
N VAL A 308 -3.82 27.15 11.39
CA VAL A 308 -5.03 26.33 11.58
C VAL A 308 -5.13 25.73 12.98
N GLN A 309 -4.03 25.27 13.57
CA GLN A 309 -3.98 24.70 14.93
C GLN A 309 -5.07 23.64 15.16
N LEU A 310 -5.04 22.60 14.33
CA LEU A 310 -6.06 21.56 14.26
C LEU A 310 -5.49 20.20 14.67
N ASP A 311 -6.06 19.58 15.70
CA ASP A 311 -5.84 18.17 16.02
C ASP A 311 -6.77 17.31 15.15
N VAL A 312 -6.18 16.41 14.36
CA VAL A 312 -6.90 15.50 13.47
C VAL A 312 -6.73 14.04 13.92
N GLY A 313 -5.93 13.77 14.94
CA GLY A 313 -5.58 12.43 15.38
C GLY A 313 -4.82 11.60 14.35
N ARG A 314 -4.47 10.37 14.73
CA ARG A 314 -3.70 9.46 13.88
C ARG A 314 -4.49 9.02 12.65
N LYS A 315 -3.85 9.10 11.48
CA LYS A 315 -4.36 8.50 10.24
C LYS A 315 -4.41 6.97 10.37
N ASP A 316 -5.51 6.37 9.93
CA ASP A 316 -5.58 4.92 9.75
C ASP A 316 -4.58 4.47 8.67
N ALA A 317 -3.57 3.71 9.09
CA ALA A 317 -2.50 3.21 8.23
C ALA A 317 -2.94 2.09 7.28
N LEU A 318 -4.18 1.62 7.39
CA LEU A 318 -4.74 0.54 6.57
C LEU A 318 -5.84 1.03 5.61
N ASN A 319 -6.16 2.34 5.65
CA ASN A 319 -7.33 2.87 4.97
C ASN A 319 -7.05 4.18 4.24
N ASP A 320 -7.37 4.23 2.94
CA ASP A 320 -7.24 5.42 2.10
C ASP A 320 -8.52 6.24 1.98
N ASP A 321 -9.63 5.78 2.52
CA ASP A 321 -10.82 6.62 2.62
C ASP A 321 -10.65 7.69 3.71
N ASP A 322 -9.82 7.43 4.73
CA ASP A 322 -9.44 8.42 5.74
C ASP A 322 -8.50 9.48 5.13
N ARG A 323 -9.06 10.63 4.76
CA ARG A 323 -8.34 11.71 4.07
C ARG A 323 -8.91 13.08 4.44
N LEU A 324 -8.08 14.11 4.30
CA LEU A 324 -8.46 15.49 4.55
C LEU A 324 -8.71 16.24 3.24
N LEU A 325 -9.72 17.11 3.22
CA LEU A 325 -9.92 18.11 2.17
C LEU A 325 -9.63 19.49 2.73
N PHE A 326 -8.83 20.26 2.02
CA PHE A 326 -8.56 21.66 2.29
C PHE A 326 -9.18 22.47 1.17
N VAL A 327 -10.23 23.23 1.48
CA VAL A 327 -10.99 23.97 0.47
C VAL A 327 -10.95 25.46 0.77
N PHE A 328 -10.53 26.23 -0.21
CA PHE A 328 -10.55 27.68 -0.21
C PHE A 328 -11.80 28.20 -0.91
N ASP A 329 -12.48 29.18 -0.32
CA ASP A 329 -13.64 29.82 -0.94
C ASP A 329 -13.24 30.67 -2.15
N ARG A 330 -14.19 30.94 -3.05
CA ARG A 330 -13.90 31.76 -4.24
C ARG A 330 -13.43 33.16 -3.81
N GLN A 331 -12.38 33.67 -4.46
CA GLN A 331 -11.91 35.05 -4.35
C GLN A 331 -11.29 35.47 -5.68
N MET A 332 -12.04 36.22 -6.49
CA MET A 332 -11.61 36.56 -7.84
C MET A 332 -10.35 37.43 -7.89
N ASP A 333 -10.02 38.13 -6.81
CA ASP A 333 -8.81 38.95 -6.73
C ASP A 333 -7.55 38.17 -6.37
N LEU A 334 -7.67 36.87 -6.08
CA LEU A 334 -6.55 35.99 -5.78
C LEU A 334 -6.26 35.06 -6.95
N ASP A 335 -4.98 34.97 -7.31
CA ASP A 335 -4.46 33.90 -8.16
C ASP A 335 -3.77 32.84 -7.28
N VAL A 336 -3.93 31.58 -7.63
CA VAL A 336 -3.31 30.43 -6.97
C VAL A 336 -2.61 29.54 -7.99
N TRP A 337 -1.59 28.80 -7.57
CA TRP A 337 -0.79 27.99 -8.46
C TRP A 337 -1.28 26.54 -8.49
N VAL A 338 -1.56 26.03 -9.67
CA VAL A 338 -2.01 24.63 -9.88
C VAL A 338 -1.13 23.91 -10.88
N SER A 339 -0.91 22.63 -10.66
CA SER A 339 -0.33 21.71 -11.64
C SER A 339 -1.40 20.77 -12.16
N ARG A 340 -1.34 20.42 -13.45
CA ARG A 340 -2.18 19.37 -14.05
C ARG A 340 -1.53 17.98 -13.94
N GLN A 341 -0.31 17.89 -13.42
CA GLN A 341 0.38 16.63 -13.23
C GLN A 341 -0.29 15.80 -12.12
N HIS A 342 -0.39 14.50 -12.35
CA HIS A 342 -0.92 13.56 -11.37
C HIS A 342 0.10 13.30 -10.25
N HIS A 343 -0.36 13.17 -8.99
CA HIS A 343 0.51 12.78 -7.89
C HIS A 343 -0.23 11.94 -6.84
N PRO A 344 0.29 10.79 -6.39
CA PRO A 344 -0.48 9.83 -5.58
C PRO A 344 -0.91 10.33 -4.19
N LEU A 345 -0.23 11.34 -3.62
CA LEU A 345 -0.52 11.82 -2.25
C LEU A 345 -1.56 12.94 -2.17
N VAL A 346 -1.87 13.58 -3.30
CA VAL A 346 -2.74 14.75 -3.34
C VAL A 346 -3.59 14.77 -4.61
N ARG A 347 -4.74 15.43 -4.55
CA ARG A 347 -5.60 15.67 -5.71
C ARG A 347 -6.16 17.07 -5.67
N LEU A 348 -6.33 17.70 -6.83
CA LEU A 348 -7.02 18.99 -6.96
C LEU A 348 -8.53 18.79 -6.78
N LEU A 349 -9.14 19.68 -5.99
CA LEU A 349 -10.58 19.73 -5.78
C LEU A 349 -11.14 20.99 -6.42
N ARG A 350 -12.27 20.87 -7.13
CA ARG A 350 -13.06 22.00 -7.62
C ARG A 350 -14.47 21.89 -7.07
N GLY A 351 -15.02 22.97 -6.51
CA GLY A 351 -16.42 22.98 -6.11
C GLY A 351 -17.33 23.07 -7.34
N GLU A 352 -18.26 22.12 -7.49
CA GLU A 352 -19.34 22.20 -8.49
C GLU A 352 -20.57 22.91 -7.93
N THR A 353 -20.92 22.65 -6.67
CA THR A 353 -22.03 23.30 -5.95
C THR A 353 -21.59 23.70 -4.53
N GLU A 354 -22.50 24.21 -3.70
CA GLU A 354 -22.20 24.39 -2.26
C GLU A 354 -21.95 23.07 -1.53
N THR A 355 -22.38 21.95 -2.14
CA THR A 355 -22.28 20.61 -1.57
C THR A 355 -21.22 19.76 -2.26
N ASP A 356 -21.18 19.65 -3.58
CA ASP A 356 -20.37 18.62 -4.23
C ASP A 356 -19.01 19.10 -4.75
N TRP A 357 -18.00 18.23 -4.60
CA TRP A 357 -16.64 18.45 -5.08
C TRP A 357 -16.37 17.56 -6.29
N LEU A 358 -15.87 18.15 -7.37
CA LEU A 358 -15.25 17.41 -8.46
C LEU A 358 -13.76 17.23 -8.13
N VAL A 359 -13.26 16.02 -8.37
CA VAL A 359 -11.83 15.75 -8.25
C VAL A 359 -11.20 15.56 -9.58
N GLU A 360 -10.15 16.34 -9.76
CA GLU A 360 -9.38 16.40 -10.98
C GLU A 360 -8.00 15.81 -10.74
N GLN A 361 -7.42 15.26 -11.80
CA GLN A 361 -5.98 15.10 -11.83
C GLN A 361 -5.32 16.47 -11.73
N GLY A 362 -4.36 16.58 -10.83
CA GLY A 362 -3.65 17.81 -10.56
C GLY A 362 -3.39 18.05 -9.08
N MET A 363 -2.75 19.17 -8.80
CA MET A 363 -2.32 19.56 -7.47
C MET A 363 -2.49 21.07 -7.29
N LEU A 364 -2.89 21.48 -6.09
CA LEU A 364 -2.75 22.87 -5.65
C LEU A 364 -1.36 23.03 -5.04
N GLN A 365 -0.67 24.14 -5.33
CA GLN A 365 0.62 24.42 -4.71
C GLN A 365 0.43 24.85 -3.25
N ALA A 366 0.37 23.85 -2.39
CA ALA A 366 0.10 23.99 -0.96
C ALA A 366 0.99 23.04 -0.16
N TYR A 367 1.21 23.36 1.12
CA TYR A 367 1.92 22.47 2.05
C TYR A 367 1.19 22.36 3.39
N LEU A 368 1.45 21.26 4.09
CA LEU A 368 1.04 21.07 5.48
C LEU A 368 2.25 21.29 6.41
N ASP A 369 1.97 21.83 7.58
CA ASP A 369 2.93 22.06 8.64
C ASP A 369 2.37 21.55 9.97
N PRO A 370 3.09 20.68 10.71
CA PRO A 370 4.34 20.05 10.31
C PRO A 370 4.17 19.18 9.04
N ALA A 371 5.25 19.05 8.27
CA ALA A 371 5.23 18.18 7.10
C ALA A 371 5.09 16.71 7.54
N PRO A 372 4.26 15.90 6.87
CA PRO A 372 4.22 14.47 7.10
C PRO A 372 5.62 13.84 6.95
N PRO A 373 6.05 12.98 7.88
CA PRO A 373 7.24 12.15 7.70
C PRO A 373 7.24 11.40 6.37
N TRP A 374 8.39 11.37 5.70
CA TRP A 374 8.54 10.68 4.43
C TRP A 374 9.99 10.29 4.17
N GLY A 375 10.19 9.02 3.82
CA GLY A 375 11.45 8.56 3.25
C GLY A 375 12.62 8.45 4.24
N GLU A 376 12.43 8.66 5.54
CA GLU A 376 13.53 8.67 6.51
C GLU A 376 14.23 7.31 6.64
N ALA A 377 15.54 7.33 6.87
CA ALA A 377 16.36 6.12 6.96
C ALA A 377 15.89 5.16 8.07
N ALA A 378 15.42 5.68 9.21
CA ALA A 378 14.96 4.90 10.34
C ALA A 378 13.77 3.96 10.02
N GLN A 379 13.03 4.23 8.93
CA GLN A 379 11.92 3.37 8.51
C GLN A 379 12.36 1.93 8.20
N VAL A 380 13.60 1.72 7.74
CA VAL A 380 14.09 0.37 7.37
C VAL A 380 14.22 -0.60 8.55
N ILE A 381 14.20 -0.09 9.79
CA ILE A 381 14.21 -0.91 11.01
C ILE A 381 12.95 -0.72 11.88
N ALA A 382 11.96 0.05 11.40
CA ALA A 382 10.72 0.34 12.13
C ALA A 382 9.78 -0.87 12.26
N GLY A 383 10.06 -1.96 11.55
CA GLY A 383 9.30 -3.21 11.60
C GLY A 383 8.04 -3.24 10.73
N THR A 384 7.76 -2.17 9.99
CA THR A 384 6.70 -2.16 8.97
C THR A 384 7.34 -2.31 7.59
N ASP A 385 7.15 -3.45 6.94
CA ASP A 385 7.81 -3.76 5.66
C ASP A 385 6.87 -3.66 4.44
N ARG A 386 5.66 -3.15 4.65
CA ARG A 386 4.62 -3.02 3.63
C ARG A 386 3.75 -1.81 3.86
N ARG A 387 3.45 -1.13 2.75
CA ARG A 387 2.50 -0.03 2.70
C ARG A 387 1.08 -0.55 2.45
N TRP A 388 0.16 -0.23 3.37
CA TRP A 388 -1.25 -0.65 3.32
C TRP A 388 -2.23 0.48 3.00
N SER A 389 -1.76 1.72 3.07
CA SER A 389 -2.44 2.97 2.73
C SER A 389 -1.44 3.91 2.04
N THR A 390 -1.94 5.00 1.48
CA THR A 390 -1.15 6.08 0.91
C THR A 390 -0.28 6.77 1.97
N TYR A 391 -0.64 6.71 3.25
CA TYR A 391 0.21 7.19 4.34
C TYR A 391 -0.12 6.44 5.65
N PRO A 392 0.86 6.02 6.46
CA PRO A 392 2.29 6.36 6.41
C PRO A 392 3.06 5.68 5.28
N PHE A 393 4.25 6.22 4.97
CA PHE A 393 5.19 5.64 4.02
C PHE A 393 6.33 4.92 4.76
N PRO A 394 6.29 3.59 4.89
CA PRO A 394 7.17 2.85 5.77
C PRO A 394 8.43 2.39 5.04
N ALA A 395 9.16 3.31 4.42
CA ALA A 395 10.37 3.00 3.68
C ALA A 395 11.35 4.17 3.67
N TRP A 396 12.63 3.84 3.61
CA TRP A 396 13.64 4.82 3.19
C TRP A 396 13.51 5.05 1.69
N GLN A 397 13.48 6.33 1.29
CA GLN A 397 13.48 6.74 -0.11
C GLN A 397 14.52 7.84 -0.29
N PRO A 398 15.64 7.56 -1.01
CA PRO A 398 16.70 8.55 -1.23
C PRO A 398 16.22 9.71 -2.11
N ASP A 399 16.94 10.82 -2.06
CA ASP A 399 16.76 11.92 -3.02
C ASP A 399 17.80 11.83 -4.13
N LEU A 400 17.47 11.08 -5.19
CA LEU A 400 18.35 10.88 -6.34
C LEU A 400 18.69 12.17 -7.10
N SER A 401 17.94 13.27 -6.88
CA SER A 401 18.25 14.55 -7.53
C SER A 401 19.47 15.24 -6.91
N ARG A 402 19.77 14.93 -5.64
CA ARG A 402 20.89 15.49 -4.88
C ARG A 402 22.00 14.47 -4.65
N ASP A 403 21.65 13.19 -4.66
CA ASP A 403 22.54 12.08 -4.31
C ASP A 403 22.34 10.90 -5.28
N PRO A 404 23.10 10.84 -6.40
CA PRO A 404 22.89 9.85 -7.45
C PRO A 404 23.34 8.44 -7.07
N GLU A 405 24.15 8.27 -6.03
CA GLU A 405 24.63 6.97 -5.53
C GLU A 405 24.35 6.82 -4.03
N PRO A 406 23.07 6.81 -3.62
CA PRO A 406 22.72 6.95 -2.23
C PRO A 406 23.10 5.72 -1.41
N THR A 407 23.52 5.98 -0.18
CA THR A 407 23.96 4.98 0.78
C THR A 407 23.14 5.05 2.06
N LEU A 408 22.99 3.91 2.72
CA LEU A 408 22.40 3.78 4.04
C LEU A 408 23.26 2.86 4.89
N ASP A 409 23.66 3.36 6.06
CA ASP A 409 24.52 2.68 7.03
C ASP A 409 23.68 2.23 8.24
N LEU A 410 23.83 0.96 8.61
CA LEU A 410 23.50 0.42 9.93
C LEU A 410 24.81 0.30 10.71
N THR A 411 24.88 0.89 11.89
CA THR A 411 26.08 0.88 12.75
C THR A 411 25.73 0.33 14.13
N TRP A 412 26.61 -0.49 14.70
CA TRP A 412 26.43 -1.06 16.03
C TRP A 412 27.53 -0.59 16.98
N ASP A 413 27.13 -0.23 18.20
CA ASP A 413 28.07 0.18 19.26
C ASP A 413 28.97 -0.99 19.70
N VAL A 414 28.45 -2.22 19.59
CA VAL A 414 29.18 -3.46 19.87
C VAL A 414 29.21 -4.30 18.58
N PRO A 415 30.36 -4.87 18.19
CA PRO A 415 30.44 -5.73 17.01
C PRO A 415 29.42 -6.88 17.06
N VAL A 416 28.77 -7.16 15.93
CA VAL A 416 27.79 -8.23 15.79
C VAL A 416 28.27 -9.28 14.79
N THR A 417 28.10 -10.56 15.12
CA THR A 417 28.37 -11.66 14.20
C THR A 417 27.11 -12.02 13.43
N ILE A 418 27.18 -11.97 12.10
CA ILE A 418 26.02 -12.12 11.22
C ILE A 418 26.29 -13.20 10.16
N ARG A 419 25.23 -13.88 9.71
CA ARG A 419 25.26 -14.88 8.63
C ARG A 419 24.21 -14.62 7.54
N ARG A 420 23.26 -13.72 7.82
CA ARG A 420 22.14 -13.46 6.93
C ARG A 420 21.71 -12.01 6.93
N ILE A 421 21.50 -11.46 5.74
CA ILE A 421 20.92 -10.13 5.52
C ILE A 421 19.67 -10.29 4.66
N GLN A 422 18.56 -9.70 5.10
CA GLN A 422 17.33 -9.60 4.32
C GLN A 422 17.07 -8.15 3.95
N LEU A 423 16.84 -7.89 2.66
CA LEU A 423 16.34 -6.61 2.18
C LEU A 423 14.90 -6.81 1.69
N VAL A 424 14.00 -5.95 2.15
CA VAL A 424 12.63 -5.88 1.67
C VAL A 424 12.51 -4.62 0.82
N PHE A 425 12.19 -4.82 -0.45
CA PHE A 425 11.75 -3.80 -1.38
C PHE A 425 10.23 -3.90 -1.55
N ASP A 426 9.59 -2.94 -2.22
CA ASP A 426 8.23 -3.15 -2.72
C ASP A 426 8.19 -3.01 -4.23
N GLY A 427 7.51 -3.97 -4.85
CA GLY A 427 7.31 -4.03 -6.29
C GLY A 427 5.87 -3.69 -6.68
N LEU A 428 5.09 -3.12 -5.78
CA LEU A 428 3.69 -2.76 -6.01
C LEU A 428 3.47 -1.29 -5.66
N THR A 429 2.98 -0.54 -6.63
CA THR A 429 2.47 0.83 -6.44
C THR A 429 0.98 0.76 -6.06
N ARG A 430 0.47 1.80 -5.39
CA ARG A 430 -0.98 1.90 -5.08
C ARG A 430 -1.79 2.40 -6.28
N ALA A 431 -1.13 3.04 -7.24
CA ALA A 431 -1.71 3.46 -8.50
C ALA A 431 -1.91 2.25 -9.42
N ALA A 432 -3.16 1.94 -9.75
CA ALA A 432 -3.49 0.79 -10.61
C ALA A 432 -2.74 0.86 -11.95
N HIS A 433 -2.63 2.04 -12.55
CA HIS A 433 -1.94 2.25 -13.82
C HIS A 433 -0.43 1.99 -13.77
N ASP A 434 0.19 2.05 -12.59
CA ASP A 434 1.61 1.77 -12.40
C ASP A 434 1.88 0.28 -12.10
N MET A 435 0.82 -0.52 -11.92
CA MET A 435 0.96 -1.94 -11.65
C MET A 435 1.48 -2.66 -12.90
N PRO A 436 2.42 -3.62 -12.76
CA PRO A 436 2.99 -4.38 -13.88
C PRO A 436 1.98 -4.95 -14.89
N PHE A 437 0.77 -5.29 -14.44
CA PHE A 437 -0.29 -5.82 -15.31
C PHE A 437 -0.99 -4.75 -16.16
N GLU A 438 -0.96 -3.48 -15.75
CA GLU A 438 -1.62 -2.36 -16.42
C GLU A 438 -0.63 -1.49 -17.23
N CYS A 439 0.62 -1.36 -16.77
CA CYS A 439 1.64 -0.55 -17.46
C CYS A 439 2.46 -1.33 -18.51
N GLY A 440 2.19 -2.61 -18.72
CA GLY A 440 2.94 -3.47 -19.65
C GLY A 440 4.40 -3.74 -19.24
N LYS A 441 4.83 -3.35 -18.04
CA LYS A 441 6.17 -3.63 -17.50
C LYS A 441 6.18 -4.92 -16.71
N ARG A 442 7.24 -5.74 -16.83
CA ARG A 442 7.35 -7.03 -16.12
C ARG A 442 7.64 -6.88 -14.62
N VAL A 443 8.30 -5.80 -14.25
CA VAL A 443 8.72 -5.48 -12.88
C VAL A 443 8.31 -4.05 -12.57
N SER A 444 8.03 -3.73 -11.31
CA SER A 444 7.72 -2.35 -10.93
C SER A 444 8.91 -1.43 -11.23
N PRO A 445 8.66 -0.24 -11.82
CA PRO A 445 9.69 0.75 -12.12
C PRO A 445 10.59 1.10 -10.93
N GLN A 446 9.99 1.21 -9.74
CA GLN A 446 10.64 1.67 -8.50
C GLN A 446 11.41 0.56 -7.78
N LEU A 447 11.28 -0.70 -8.20
CA LEU A 447 11.97 -1.79 -7.53
C LEU A 447 13.49 -1.64 -7.74
N VAL A 448 14.26 -1.76 -6.67
CA VAL A 448 15.73 -1.75 -6.73
C VAL A 448 16.20 -2.96 -7.54
N ARG A 449 16.94 -2.69 -8.61
CA ARG A 449 17.49 -3.68 -9.54
C ARG A 449 18.91 -4.06 -9.16
N ASP A 450 19.74 -3.04 -8.92
CA ASP A 450 21.17 -3.18 -8.67
C ASP A 450 21.55 -2.48 -7.36
N TYR A 451 22.28 -3.17 -6.50
CA TYR A 451 22.78 -2.64 -5.22
C TYR A 451 24.00 -3.41 -4.72
N THR A 452 24.73 -2.80 -3.79
CA THR A 452 25.86 -3.42 -3.10
C THR A 452 25.67 -3.32 -1.59
N LEU A 453 25.99 -4.41 -0.89
CA LEU A 453 26.14 -4.46 0.56
C LEU A 453 27.63 -4.54 0.88
N GLU A 454 28.12 -3.60 1.68
CA GLU A 454 29.51 -3.54 2.14
C GLU A 454 29.53 -3.82 3.66
N LEU A 455 30.36 -4.76 4.08
CA LEU A 455 30.48 -5.26 5.45
C LEU A 455 31.76 -4.69 6.05
N TYR A 456 31.68 -3.96 7.16
CA TYR A 456 32.83 -3.32 7.78
C TYR A 456 33.06 -3.80 9.21
N ASP A 457 34.30 -4.16 9.50
CA ASP A 457 34.82 -4.20 10.87
C ASP A 457 35.63 -2.93 11.11
N GLN A 458 35.08 -2.03 11.92
CA GLN A 458 35.56 -0.66 12.10
C GLN A 458 35.67 0.07 10.76
N ALA A 459 36.89 0.43 10.33
CA ALA A 459 37.16 1.10 9.07
C ALA A 459 37.47 0.12 7.91
N HIS A 460 37.67 -1.16 8.19
CA HIS A 460 38.09 -2.15 7.20
C HIS A 460 36.89 -2.85 6.57
N CYS A 461 36.79 -2.82 5.24
CA CYS A 461 35.80 -3.60 4.51
C CYS A 461 36.21 -5.08 4.53
N VAL A 462 35.45 -5.91 5.24
CA VAL A 462 35.70 -7.35 5.42
C VAL A 462 34.89 -8.23 4.47
N GLY A 463 33.94 -7.62 3.73
CA GLY A 463 33.17 -8.35 2.72
C GLY A 463 32.29 -7.43 1.89
N GLN A 464 31.93 -7.91 0.70
CA GLN A 464 31.05 -7.20 -0.21
C GLN A 464 30.12 -8.18 -0.93
N ILE A 465 28.85 -7.82 -1.06
CA ILE A 465 27.85 -8.58 -1.80
C ILE A 465 27.22 -7.64 -2.81
N THR A 466 27.30 -7.98 -4.09
CA THR A 466 26.67 -7.21 -5.18
C THR A 466 25.52 -8.02 -5.77
N ALA A 467 24.37 -7.37 -5.93
CA ALA A 467 23.22 -7.94 -6.61
C ALA A 467 22.92 -7.12 -7.87
N THR A 468 22.69 -7.82 -8.97
CA THR A 468 22.30 -7.24 -10.26
C THR A 468 21.03 -7.92 -10.78
N ASP A 469 20.21 -7.20 -11.55
CA ASP A 469 18.98 -7.75 -12.16
C ASP A 469 18.00 -8.37 -11.16
N GLN A 470 17.99 -7.89 -9.91
CA GLN A 470 17.06 -8.36 -8.88
C GLN A 470 15.62 -7.93 -9.22
N PHE A 471 14.68 -8.87 -9.11
CA PHE A 471 13.25 -8.62 -9.33
C PHE A 471 12.35 -9.11 -8.18
N ARG A 472 12.94 -9.58 -7.07
CA ARG A 472 12.19 -10.09 -5.91
C ARG A 472 11.92 -8.97 -4.90
N ARG A 473 10.76 -9.05 -4.25
CA ARG A 473 10.40 -8.20 -3.09
C ARG A 473 11.36 -8.44 -1.92
N LEU A 474 11.60 -9.71 -1.58
CA LEU A 474 12.53 -10.13 -0.52
C LEU A 474 13.83 -10.62 -1.17
N ALA A 475 14.93 -9.91 -0.94
CA ALA A 475 16.28 -10.40 -1.21
C ALA A 475 16.86 -10.97 0.09
N CYS A 476 17.37 -12.20 0.04
CA CYS A 476 17.99 -12.85 1.19
C CYS A 476 19.40 -13.27 0.81
N HIS A 477 20.38 -12.72 1.51
CA HIS A 477 21.80 -13.03 1.35
C HIS A 477 22.25 -13.87 2.53
N ARG A 478 22.90 -15.00 2.24
CA ARG A 478 23.43 -15.95 3.22
C ARG A 478 24.90 -16.20 2.94
N PHE A 479 25.70 -16.23 3.99
CA PHE A 479 27.15 -16.35 3.90
C PHE A 479 27.72 -16.88 5.23
N ASP A 480 29.01 -17.21 5.24
CA ASP A 480 29.73 -17.64 6.44
C ASP A 480 29.75 -16.54 7.52
N PRO A 481 29.89 -16.86 8.83
CA PRO A 481 29.80 -15.87 9.87
C PRO A 481 30.86 -14.79 9.69
N VAL A 482 30.42 -13.54 9.74
CA VAL A 482 31.30 -12.36 9.71
C VAL A 482 30.93 -11.45 10.87
N THR A 483 31.94 -10.94 11.56
CA THR A 483 31.74 -9.95 12.63
C THR A 483 31.93 -8.57 12.05
N ILE A 484 30.96 -7.69 12.26
CA ILE A 484 30.93 -6.33 11.71
C ILE A 484 30.54 -5.32 12.77
N THR A 485 30.98 -4.08 12.59
CA THR A 485 30.46 -2.91 13.33
C THR A 485 29.59 -2.03 12.44
N ARG A 486 29.62 -2.22 11.11
CA ARG A 486 28.81 -1.47 10.17
C ARG A 486 28.44 -2.27 8.92
N LEU A 487 27.19 -2.13 8.50
CA LEU A 487 26.65 -2.61 7.23
C LEU A 487 26.25 -1.40 6.40
N ARG A 488 26.77 -1.28 5.18
CA ARG A 488 26.39 -0.22 4.25
C ARG A 488 25.64 -0.82 3.06
N LEU A 489 24.44 -0.32 2.80
CA LEU A 489 23.71 -0.53 1.56
C LEU A 489 23.96 0.65 0.62
N ARG A 490 24.46 0.38 -0.59
CA ARG A 490 24.55 1.35 -1.68
C ARG A 490 23.54 0.98 -2.77
N LEU A 491 22.62 1.88 -3.07
CA LEU A 491 21.72 1.70 -4.21
C LEU A 491 22.42 2.16 -5.48
N VAL A 492 22.40 1.31 -6.50
CA VAL A 492 23.03 1.59 -7.79
C VAL A 492 21.97 1.95 -8.82
N ARG A 493 20.88 1.17 -8.91
CA ARG A 493 19.84 1.40 -9.92
C ARG A 493 18.50 0.77 -9.55
N ALA A 494 17.41 1.43 -9.93
CA ALA A 494 16.07 0.85 -10.02
C ALA A 494 15.81 0.24 -11.42
N TRP A 495 14.69 -0.45 -11.62
CA TRP A 495 14.32 -0.95 -12.95
C TRP A 495 14.04 0.16 -13.96
N ASP A 496 13.57 1.32 -13.48
CA ASP A 496 13.41 2.53 -14.27
C ASP A 496 14.32 3.62 -13.69
N SER A 497 15.23 4.17 -14.50
CA SER A 497 16.19 5.19 -14.05
C SER A 497 15.54 6.50 -13.62
N GLN A 498 14.29 6.75 -14.01
CA GLN A 498 13.54 7.94 -13.61
C GLN A 498 12.67 7.70 -12.36
N ALA A 499 12.57 6.46 -11.89
CA ALA A 499 11.77 6.12 -10.73
C ALA A 499 12.59 6.21 -9.43
N GLN A 500 11.96 6.74 -8.38
CA GLN A 500 12.57 6.80 -7.05
C GLN A 500 12.53 5.41 -6.38
N PRO A 501 13.68 4.79 -6.05
CA PRO A 501 13.71 3.51 -5.36
C PRO A 501 13.26 3.66 -3.90
N ALA A 502 12.83 2.55 -3.29
CA ALA A 502 12.51 2.53 -1.86
C ALA A 502 12.94 1.21 -1.21
N VAL A 503 13.43 1.31 0.03
CA VAL A 503 13.81 0.16 0.87
C VAL A 503 12.90 0.15 2.08
N TYR A 504 12.12 -0.92 2.22
CA TYR A 504 11.10 -1.05 3.26
C TYR A 504 11.62 -1.68 4.54
N ALA A 505 12.58 -2.61 4.43
CA ALA A 505 13.22 -3.15 5.61
C ALA A 505 14.63 -3.67 5.32
N ILE A 506 15.50 -3.57 6.31
CA ILE A 506 16.77 -4.28 6.39
C ILE A 506 16.73 -5.09 7.68
N ARG A 507 16.94 -6.40 7.56
CA ARG A 507 17.01 -7.30 8.72
C ARG A 507 18.31 -8.07 8.70
N VAL A 508 18.89 -8.29 9.86
CA VAL A 508 20.23 -8.88 10.01
C VAL A 508 20.19 -9.95 11.08
N TYR A 509 20.70 -11.14 10.80
CA TYR A 509 20.61 -12.28 11.70
C TYR A 509 21.93 -13.05 11.81
N ALA A 510 22.13 -13.66 12.97
CA ALA A 510 23.23 -14.58 13.24
C ALA A 510 22.94 -16.03 12.80
N ASP A 511 21.68 -16.37 12.51
CA ASP A 511 21.26 -17.70 12.10
C ASP A 511 21.00 -17.84 10.58
N GLU A 512 20.82 -19.09 10.13
CA GLU A 512 20.65 -19.44 8.70
C GLU A 512 19.26 -19.11 8.13
#